data_AF-A0AB38YNW3-F1
#
_entry.id   AF-A0AB38YNW3-F1
#
_cell.length_a   1.000
_cell.length_b   1.000
_cell.length_c   1.000
_cell.angle_alpha   90.00
_cell.angle_beta   90.00
_cell.angle_gamma   90.00
#
_symmetry.space_group_name_H-M   'P 1'
#
loop_
_entity.id
_entity.type
_entity.pdbx_description
1 polymer ?
#
loop_
_entity_poly.entity_id
_entity_poly.type
_entity_poly.pdbx_seq_one_letter_code
_entity_poly.pdbx_strand_id
1 'polypeptide(L)'
;MKVWSGVKSILERTPFRVKFYIGFILLAFFIMGLVTLHAYIKRPEQIQKLRVYEQKLASISTYKVSEEHFATGRNGQIYVFKNIYEGVTLESVKNMLSEEKIVWREVNERQLIGYDLDDKVEIEIIRDIKTKAIIVKLEKDR
;
A
#
# COMPACT_ATOMS: atom_id res chain seq x y z
N MET A 1 -3.04 18.85 43.24
CA MET A 1 -2.37 17.76 44.00
C MET A 1 -3.32 16.68 44.57
N LYS A 2 -4.63 16.92 44.74
CA LYS A 2 -5.57 15.95 45.34
C LYS A 2 -5.78 14.66 44.52
N VAL A 3 -5.82 14.75 43.20
CA VAL A 3 -6.07 13.61 42.30
C VAL A 3 -4.95 12.57 42.39
N TRP A 4 -3.70 13.02 42.39
CA TRP A 4 -2.52 12.14 42.54
C TRP A 4 -2.49 11.42 43.89
N SER A 5 -2.93 12.08 44.97
CA SER A 5 -3.02 11.46 46.30
C SER A 5 -4.08 10.35 46.35
N GLY A 6 -5.21 10.52 45.66
CA GLY A 6 -6.26 9.50 45.59
C GLY A 6 -5.84 8.27 44.79
N VAL A 7 -5.24 8.49 43.61
CA VAL A 7 -4.72 7.41 42.76
C VAL A 7 -3.65 6.58 43.48
N LYS A 8 -2.73 7.25 44.21
CA LYS A 8 -1.68 6.59 44.99
C LYS A 8 -2.25 5.69 46.10
N SER A 9 -3.26 6.15 46.84
CA SER A 9 -3.91 5.40 47.92
C SER A 9 -4.64 4.15 47.41
N ILE A 10 -5.33 4.25 46.27
CA ILE A 10 -5.99 3.11 45.62
C ILE A 10 -4.94 2.09 45.16
N LEU A 11 -3.86 2.57 44.54
CA LEU A 11 -2.80 1.71 44.06
C LEU A 11 -2.12 0.97 45.22
N GLU A 12 -1.88 1.58 46.37
CA GLU A 12 -1.27 0.92 47.54
C GLU A 12 -2.16 -0.16 48.16
N ARG A 13 -3.49 0.06 48.24
CA ARG A 13 -4.45 -0.90 48.82
C ARG A 13 -4.80 -2.09 47.93
N THR A 14 -4.46 -2.03 46.64
CA THR A 14 -4.83 -3.06 45.68
C THR A 14 -3.85 -4.25 45.74
N PRO A 15 -4.30 -5.52 45.71
CA PRO A 15 -3.41 -6.68 45.70
C PRO A 15 -2.44 -6.65 44.51
N PHE A 16 -1.19 -7.11 44.72
CA PHE A 16 -0.14 -7.10 43.70
C PHE A 16 -0.58 -7.74 42.37
N ARG A 17 -1.32 -8.87 42.42
CA ARG A 17 -1.86 -9.53 41.22
C ARG A 17 -2.73 -8.59 40.38
N VAL A 18 -3.59 -7.80 41.00
CA VAL A 18 -4.51 -6.89 40.31
C VAL A 18 -3.73 -5.73 39.67
N LYS A 19 -2.70 -5.19 40.34
CA LYS A 19 -1.81 -4.18 39.73
C LYS A 19 -1.09 -4.73 38.50
N PHE A 20 -0.64 -5.99 38.58
CA PHE A 20 0.00 -6.67 37.46
C PHE A 20 -0.95 -6.81 36.27
N TYR A 21 -2.21 -7.22 36.49
CA TYR A 21 -3.22 -7.29 35.43
C TYR A 21 -3.54 -5.91 34.83
N ILE A 22 -3.68 -4.87 35.65
CA ILE A 22 -3.90 -3.49 35.16
C ILE A 22 -2.73 -3.03 34.29
N GLY A 23 -1.49 -3.28 34.72
CA GLY A 23 -0.30 -2.98 33.94
C GLY A 23 -0.26 -3.74 32.61
N PHE A 24 -0.64 -5.02 32.61
CA PHE A 24 -0.69 -5.84 31.41
C PHE A 24 -1.78 -5.38 30.42
N ILE A 25 -2.96 -5.00 30.93
CA ILE A 25 -4.05 -4.44 30.12
C ILE A 25 -3.61 -3.13 29.47
N LEU A 26 -3.00 -2.22 30.24
CA LEU A 26 -2.48 -0.96 29.70
C LEU A 26 -1.40 -1.18 28.65
N LEU A 27 -0.48 -2.12 28.88
CA LEU A 27 0.54 -2.50 27.90
C LEU A 27 -0.08 -3.04 26.62
N ALA A 28 -1.09 -3.91 26.72
CA ALA A 28 -1.80 -4.45 25.57
C ALA A 28 -2.51 -3.36 24.74
N PHE A 29 -3.19 -2.42 25.40
CA PHE A 29 -3.79 -1.25 24.74
C PHE A 29 -2.73 -0.39 24.05
N PHE A 30 -1.58 -0.18 24.70
CA PHE A 30 -0.50 0.60 24.12
C PHE A 30 0.09 -0.05 22.87
N ILE A 31 0.34 -1.36 22.90
CA ILE A 31 0.81 -2.13 21.74
C ILE A 31 -0.22 -2.07 20.60
N MET A 32 -1.51 -2.26 20.91
CA MET A 32 -2.58 -2.16 19.90
C MET A 32 -2.63 -0.76 19.27
N GLY A 33 -2.46 0.29 20.06
CA GLY A 33 -2.35 1.68 19.59
C GLY A 33 -1.18 1.88 18.63
N LEU A 34 0.02 1.39 18.98
CA LEU A 34 1.21 1.48 18.13
C LEU A 34 1.05 0.74 16.80
N VAL A 35 0.50 -0.48 16.82
CA VAL A 35 0.25 -1.27 15.60
C VAL A 35 -0.75 -0.55 14.69
N THR A 36 -1.80 0.03 15.27
CA THR A 36 -2.82 0.77 14.53
C THR A 36 -2.25 2.04 13.91
N LEU A 37 -1.45 2.80 14.67
CA LEU A 37 -0.80 4.01 14.19
C LEU A 37 0.22 3.73 13.08
N HIS A 38 1.01 2.66 13.22
CA HIS A 38 1.96 2.24 12.17
C HIS A 38 1.25 1.89 10.87
N ALA A 39 0.12 1.18 10.95
CA ALA A 39 -0.71 0.88 9.77
C ALA A 39 -1.33 2.15 9.18
N TYR A 40 -1.73 3.10 10.03
CA TYR A 40 -2.30 4.38 9.60
C TYR A 40 -1.30 5.23 8.83
N ILE A 41 -0.02 5.25 9.23
CA ILE A 41 1.03 6.02 8.54
C ILE A 41 1.48 5.35 7.23
N LYS A 42 1.62 4.02 7.22
CA LYS A 42 2.06 3.31 6.00
C LYS A 42 1.05 3.36 4.85
N ARG A 43 -0.25 3.44 5.15
CA ARG A 43 -1.32 3.46 4.15
C ARG A 43 -1.25 4.65 3.17
N PRO A 44 -1.18 5.92 3.62
CA PRO A 44 -1.04 7.05 2.72
C PRO A 44 0.30 7.05 1.98
N GLU A 45 1.39 6.58 2.59
CA GLU A 45 2.69 6.46 1.91
C GLU A 45 2.64 5.50 0.71
N GLN A 46 1.97 4.35 0.85
CA GLN A 46 1.78 3.40 -0.26
C GLN A 46 0.98 4.03 -1.41
N ILE A 47 -0.13 4.69 -1.09
CA ILE A 47 -0.98 5.38 -2.07
C ILE A 47 -0.21 6.49 -2.78
N GLN A 48 0.61 7.25 -2.04
CA GLN A 48 1.40 8.33 -2.61
C GLN A 48 2.43 7.81 -3.61
N LYS A 49 3.12 6.71 -3.28
CA LYS A 49 4.07 6.07 -4.20
C LYS A 49 3.38 5.58 -5.47
N LEU A 50 2.25 4.88 -5.35
CA LEU A 50 1.49 4.43 -6.52
C LEU A 50 1.01 5.61 -7.40
N ARG A 51 0.63 6.73 -6.78
CA ARG A 51 0.25 7.94 -7.51
C ARG A 51 1.40 8.57 -8.29
N VAL A 52 2.65 8.45 -7.82
CA VAL A 52 3.82 8.90 -8.59
C VAL A 52 3.93 8.13 -9.91
N TYR A 53 3.73 6.81 -9.89
CA TYR A 53 3.73 6.00 -11.11
C TYR A 53 2.55 6.34 -12.04
N GLU A 54 1.35 6.59 -11.50
CA GLU A 54 0.24 7.09 -12.33
C GLU A 54 0.52 8.45 -12.97
N GLN A 55 1.19 9.36 -12.26
CA GLN A 55 1.56 10.65 -12.79
C GLN A 55 2.58 10.53 -13.92
N LYS A 56 3.49 9.55 -13.88
CA LYS A 56 4.37 9.24 -15.02
C LYS A 56 3.60 8.74 -16.24
N LEU A 57 2.52 7.99 -16.00
CA LEU A 57 1.58 7.57 -17.05
C LEU A 57 0.61 8.68 -17.48
N ALA A 58 0.70 9.89 -16.91
CA ALA A 58 -0.21 10.99 -17.26
C ALA A 58 -0.02 11.46 -18.71
N SER A 59 1.15 11.27 -19.32
CA SER A 59 1.34 11.65 -20.74
C SER A 59 0.55 10.76 -21.71
N ILE A 60 0.14 9.55 -21.30
CA ILE A 60 -0.79 8.69 -22.05
C ILE A 60 -2.23 8.78 -21.52
N SER A 61 -2.53 9.76 -20.66
CA SER A 61 -3.88 9.94 -20.08
C SER A 61 -4.97 10.17 -21.13
N THR A 62 -4.63 10.73 -22.31
CA THR A 62 -5.57 10.91 -23.43
C THR A 62 -6.14 9.58 -23.94
N TYR A 63 -5.41 8.49 -23.75
CA TYR A 63 -5.77 7.15 -24.17
C TYR A 63 -6.43 6.34 -23.04
N LYS A 64 -6.61 6.95 -21.86
CA LYS A 64 -7.15 6.29 -20.67
C LYS A 64 -8.64 6.09 -20.81
N VAL A 65 -9.07 4.83 -20.71
CA VAL A 65 -10.48 4.42 -20.80
C VAL A 65 -11.08 4.26 -19.40
N SER A 66 -10.32 3.69 -18.46
CA SER A 66 -10.79 3.53 -17.09
C SER A 66 -9.66 3.55 -16.07
N GLU A 67 -10.06 3.86 -14.84
CA GLU A 67 -9.23 3.91 -13.64
C GLU A 67 -9.99 3.24 -12.49
N GLU A 68 -9.33 2.28 -11.86
CA GLU A 68 -9.86 1.55 -10.71
C GLU A 68 -8.80 1.53 -9.61
N HIS A 69 -9.13 2.06 -8.43
CA HIS A 69 -8.28 2.00 -7.25
C HIS A 69 -8.94 1.11 -6.21
N PHE A 70 -8.28 0.03 -5.81
CA PHE A 70 -8.81 -0.89 -4.81
C PHE A 70 -7.70 -1.43 -3.91
N ALA A 71 -8.10 -1.93 -2.75
CA ALA A 71 -7.22 -2.61 -1.82
C ALA A 71 -7.49 -4.12 -1.86
N THR A 72 -6.43 -4.91 -1.94
CA THR A 72 -6.48 -6.38 -1.94
C THR A 72 -5.73 -6.95 -0.72
N GLY A 73 -5.83 -8.26 -0.53
CA GLY A 73 -5.24 -8.99 0.59
C GLY A 73 -6.14 -9.09 1.84
N ARG A 74 -5.75 -9.96 2.77
CA ARG A 74 -6.57 -10.42 3.92
C ARG A 74 -7.17 -9.29 4.77
N ASN A 75 -6.51 -8.13 4.84
CA ASN A 75 -6.96 -6.93 5.55
C ASN A 75 -6.89 -5.64 4.68
N GLY A 76 -6.92 -5.75 3.34
CA GLY A 76 -6.82 -4.57 2.46
C GLY A 76 -5.49 -3.81 2.60
N GLN A 77 -4.41 -4.53 2.85
CA GLN A 77 -3.07 -3.96 3.10
C GLN A 77 -2.30 -3.68 1.81
N ILE A 78 -2.70 -4.29 0.69
CA ILE A 78 -2.05 -4.14 -0.60
C ILE A 78 -2.90 -3.20 -1.43
N TYR A 79 -2.33 -2.09 -1.89
CA TYR A 79 -3.04 -1.16 -2.78
C TYR A 79 -2.71 -1.48 -4.22
N VAL A 80 -3.76 -1.51 -5.05
CA VAL A 80 -3.66 -1.78 -6.48
C VAL A 80 -4.34 -0.66 -7.24
N PHE A 81 -3.57 -0.01 -8.12
CA PHE A 81 -4.09 0.94 -9.10
C PHE A 81 -4.12 0.27 -10.45
N LYS A 82 -5.31 0.12 -11.01
CA LYS A 82 -5.54 -0.51 -12.29
C LYS A 82 -6.04 0.54 -13.27
N ASN A 83 -5.25 0.76 -14.31
CA ASN A 83 -5.57 1.69 -15.39
C ASN A 83 -5.69 0.92 -16.70
N ILE A 84 -6.70 1.28 -17.50
CA ILE A 84 -6.92 0.68 -18.82
C ILE A 84 -6.75 1.77 -19.88
N TYR A 85 -5.93 1.48 -20.89
CA TYR A 85 -5.61 2.39 -21.98
C TYR A 85 -5.90 1.76 -23.33
N GLU A 86 -6.45 2.51 -24.27
CA GLU A 86 -6.70 2.08 -25.66
C GLU A 86 -5.82 2.84 -26.64
N GLY A 87 -5.28 2.15 -27.65
CA GLY A 87 -4.42 2.80 -28.66
C GLY A 87 -2.96 3.01 -28.22
N VAL A 88 -2.56 2.49 -27.06
CA VAL A 88 -1.17 2.47 -26.60
C VAL A 88 -0.55 1.07 -26.75
N THR A 89 0.78 1.01 -26.81
CA THR A 89 1.53 -0.26 -26.88
C THR A 89 2.15 -0.61 -25.54
N LEU A 90 2.32 -1.91 -25.30
CA LEU A 90 2.97 -2.43 -24.09
C LEU A 90 4.38 -1.87 -23.90
N GLU A 91 5.12 -1.69 -25.00
CA GLU A 91 6.47 -1.14 -25.00
C GLU A 91 6.51 0.37 -24.71
N SER A 92 5.51 1.13 -25.18
CA SER A 92 5.39 2.55 -24.83
C SER A 92 5.23 2.72 -23.32
N VAL A 93 4.32 1.95 -22.71
CA VAL A 93 4.10 1.97 -21.25
C VAL A 93 5.37 1.53 -20.50
N LYS A 94 6.03 0.45 -20.96
CA LYS A 94 7.32 0.00 -20.41
C LYS A 94 8.34 1.13 -20.42
N ASN A 95 8.56 1.78 -21.56
CA ASN A 95 9.57 2.83 -21.71
C ASN A 95 9.32 4.03 -20.79
N MET A 96 8.06 4.44 -20.62
CA MET A 96 7.69 5.53 -19.72
C MET A 96 7.94 5.21 -18.25
N LEU A 97 7.81 3.94 -17.86
CA LEU A 97 8.06 3.48 -16.49
C LEU A 97 9.53 3.08 -16.26
N SER A 98 10.27 2.77 -17.33
CA SER A 98 11.66 2.30 -17.28
C SER A 98 12.70 3.37 -16.95
N GLU A 99 12.30 4.63 -16.72
CA GLU A 99 13.22 5.66 -16.21
C GLU A 99 13.73 5.33 -14.78
N GLU A 100 13.08 4.39 -14.09
CA GLU A 100 13.53 3.89 -12.78
C GLU A 100 14.32 2.58 -12.87
N LYS A 101 14.95 2.20 -11.75
CA LYS A 101 15.70 0.94 -11.60
C LYS A 101 14.75 -0.27 -11.51
N ILE A 102 13.85 -0.39 -12.47
CA ILE A 102 12.84 -1.44 -12.55
C ILE A 102 13.46 -2.65 -13.24
N VAL A 103 13.39 -3.79 -12.57
CA VAL A 103 13.77 -5.07 -13.16
C VAL A 103 12.56 -5.62 -13.91
N TRP A 104 12.67 -5.65 -15.24
CA TRP A 104 11.62 -6.17 -16.11
C TRP A 104 11.78 -7.66 -16.35
N ARG A 105 10.65 -8.37 -16.33
CA ARG A 105 10.50 -9.77 -16.67
C ARG A 105 9.36 -9.91 -17.67
N GLU A 106 9.70 -10.37 -18.87
CA GLU A 106 8.71 -10.77 -19.86
C GLU A 106 8.14 -12.13 -19.47
N VAL A 107 6.85 -12.18 -19.20
CA VAL A 107 6.16 -13.43 -18.88
C VAL A 107 5.73 -14.10 -20.19
N ASN A 108 5.09 -13.33 -21.07
CA ASN A 108 4.62 -13.74 -22.39
C ASN A 108 4.58 -12.52 -23.33
N GLU A 109 4.33 -12.71 -24.63
CA GLU A 109 4.20 -11.60 -25.62
C GLU A 109 3.14 -10.54 -25.26
N ARG A 110 2.22 -10.87 -24.35
CA ARG A 110 1.10 -10.01 -23.93
C ARG A 110 1.22 -9.52 -22.50
N GLN A 111 2.20 -9.98 -21.73
CA GLN A 111 2.31 -9.71 -20.31
C GLN A 111 3.77 -9.45 -19.91
N LEU A 112 3.97 -8.31 -19.28
CA LEU A 112 5.26 -7.86 -18.76
C LEU A 112 5.09 -7.50 -17.30
N ILE A 113 6.04 -7.96 -16.47
CA ILE A 113 6.08 -7.64 -15.05
C ILE A 113 7.36 -6.86 -14.78
N GLY A 114 7.25 -5.69 -14.16
CA GLY A 114 8.35 -4.88 -13.67
C GLY A 114 8.35 -4.88 -12.15
N TYR A 115 9.53 -4.98 -11.54
CA TYR A 115 9.67 -4.83 -10.10
C TYR A 115 10.65 -3.70 -9.78
N ASP A 116 10.16 -2.68 -9.08
CA ASP A 116 11.00 -1.63 -8.52
C ASP A 116 11.57 -2.08 -7.17
N LEU A 117 12.89 -2.24 -7.11
CA LEU A 117 13.58 -2.70 -5.89
C LEU A 117 13.66 -1.62 -4.80
N ASP A 118 13.68 -0.35 -5.19
CA ASP A 118 13.82 0.78 -4.27
C ASP A 118 12.48 1.07 -3.59
N ASP A 119 11.41 1.14 -4.39
CA ASP A 119 10.08 1.46 -3.90
C ASP A 119 9.21 0.25 -3.60
N LYS A 120 9.66 -0.98 -3.89
CA LYS A 120 8.90 -2.23 -3.74
C LYS A 120 7.51 -2.12 -4.38
N VAL A 121 7.49 -1.65 -5.62
CA VAL A 121 6.29 -1.56 -6.45
C VAL A 121 6.41 -2.60 -7.55
N GLU A 122 5.37 -3.41 -7.67
CA GLU A 122 5.21 -4.34 -8.78
C GLU A 122 4.31 -3.70 -9.83
N ILE A 123 4.74 -3.78 -11.08
CA ILE A 123 4.08 -3.20 -12.24
C ILE A 123 3.75 -4.34 -13.18
N GLU A 124 2.48 -4.61 -13.38
CA GLU A 124 2.01 -5.62 -14.33
C GLU A 124 1.34 -4.93 -15.51
N ILE A 125 1.85 -5.17 -16.72
CA ILE A 125 1.30 -4.65 -17.97
C ILE A 125 0.77 -5.82 -18.79
N ILE A 126 -0.53 -5.82 -19.07
CA ILE A 126 -1.23 -6.87 -19.81
C ILE A 126 -1.90 -6.27 -21.05
N ARG A 127 -1.73 -6.89 -22.21
CA ARG A 127 -2.54 -6.61 -23.40
C ARG A 127 -3.77 -7.50 -23.43
N ASP A 128 -4.96 -6.90 -23.36
CA ASP A 128 -6.23 -7.61 -23.48
C ASP A 128 -6.39 -8.19 -24.90
N ILE A 129 -6.92 -9.42 -24.98
CA ILE A 129 -7.04 -10.15 -26.25
C ILE A 129 -8.21 -9.63 -27.10
N LYS A 130 -9.30 -9.22 -26.45
CA LYS A 130 -10.55 -8.84 -27.11
C LYS A 130 -10.52 -7.38 -27.54
N THR A 131 -10.17 -6.49 -26.62
CA THR A 131 -10.20 -5.04 -26.86
C THR A 131 -8.87 -4.51 -27.38
N LYS A 132 -7.79 -5.30 -27.30
CA LYS A 132 -6.40 -4.85 -27.55
C LYS A 132 -5.96 -3.71 -26.61
N ALA A 133 -6.74 -3.40 -25.58
CA ALA A 133 -6.41 -2.41 -24.57
C ALA A 133 -5.21 -2.89 -23.73
N ILE A 134 -4.44 -1.94 -23.23
CA ILE A 134 -3.36 -2.19 -22.27
C ILE A 134 -3.90 -1.94 -20.87
N ILE A 135 -3.83 -2.98 -20.05
CA ILE A 135 -4.16 -2.94 -18.63
C ILE A 135 -2.84 -2.80 -17.87
N VAL A 136 -2.71 -1.72 -17.12
CA VAL A 136 -1.56 -1.48 -16.23
C VAL A 136 -2.05 -1.63 -14.81
N LYS A 137 -1.46 -2.55 -14.05
CA LYS A 137 -1.67 -2.69 -12.62
C LYS A 137 -0.40 -2.28 -11.90
N LEU A 138 -0.54 -1.38 -10.94
CA LEU A 138 0.52 -0.96 -10.04
C LEU A 138 0.15 -1.47 -8.66
N GLU A 139 0.98 -2.34 -8.11
CA GLU A 139 0.77 -2.97 -6.83
C GLU A 139 1.91 -2.59 -5.88
N LYS A 140 1.55 -2.20 -4.66
CA LYS A 140 2.54 -1.96 -3.63
C LYS A 140 2.30 -2.87 -2.43
N ASP A 141 3.27 -3.75 -2.18
CA ASP A 141 3.36 -4.54 -0.96
C ASP A 141 4.09 -3.76 0.17
N ARG A 142 3.83 -4.18 1.41
CA ARG A 142 4.06 -3.47 2.68
C ARG A 142 5.53 -3.18 3.06
#